data_AF-A0A830FXE1-F1
#
_entry.id   AF-A0A830FXE1-F1
#
_cell.length_a   1.000
_cell.length_b   1.000
_cell.length_c   1.000
_cell.angle_alpha   90.00
_cell.angle_beta   90.00
_cell.angle_gamma   90.00
#
_symmetry.space_group_name_H-M   'P 1'
#
loop_
_entity.id
_entity.type
_entity.pdbx_description
1 polymer ?
#
loop_
_entity_poly.entity_id
_entity_poly.type
_entity_poly.pdbx_seq_one_letter_code
_entity_poly.pdbx_strand_id
1 'polypeptide(L)'
;MTPESTDNEFAQPEQSLSGRIAGSIETFCTYGARISIPLFLPVGALFITYLIGGYALILIGVWSPSYPFLSLTEDIYFAWLGFLSGAVICFGTGSLIGLVFLTEREGSVHNEVSILASFIGFGFGGAILRMTYATVLATIL
;
A
#
# COMPACT_ATOMS: atom_id res chain seq x y z
N MET A 1 33.74 31.18 48.45
CA MET A 1 34.25 31.30 47.06
C MET A 1 34.70 29.93 46.62
N THR A 2 34.41 29.57 45.35
CA THR A 2 34.55 28.27 44.64
C THR A 2 33.42 27.25 44.85
N PRO A 3 33.00 26.50 43.81
CA PRO A 3 32.64 26.97 42.46
C PRO A 3 31.27 26.41 41.97
N GLU A 4 30.68 27.07 40.98
CA GLU A 4 29.57 26.56 40.14
C GLU A 4 30.07 25.55 39.09
N SER A 5 29.10 24.81 38.52
CA SER A 5 29.17 23.93 37.33
C SER A 5 29.81 22.56 37.60
N THR A 6 29.22 21.42 37.26
CA THR A 6 28.57 20.99 36.00
C THR A 6 27.81 19.68 36.25
N ASP A 7 26.48 19.71 36.39
CA ASP A 7 25.67 18.47 36.48
C ASP A 7 24.50 18.44 35.46
N ASN A 8 24.61 19.23 34.39
CA ASN A 8 23.63 19.26 33.29
C ASN A 8 24.16 18.61 31.99
N GLU A 9 25.07 17.65 32.07
CA GLU A 9 25.64 16.97 30.89
C GLU A 9 24.83 15.74 30.42
N PHE A 10 23.78 15.36 31.15
CA PHE A 10 22.88 14.25 30.81
C PHE A 10 21.43 14.71 30.58
N ALA A 11 21.24 15.92 30.06
CA ALA A 11 19.98 16.23 29.40
C ALA A 11 19.92 15.39 28.12
N GLN A 12 19.22 14.25 28.18
CA GLN A 12 18.78 13.53 26.99
C GLN A 12 18.30 14.56 25.97
N PRO A 13 18.73 14.49 24.70
CA PRO A 13 18.31 15.48 23.73
C PRO A 13 16.79 15.49 23.76
N GLU A 14 16.20 16.65 24.10
CA GLU A 14 14.75 16.84 24.05
C GLU A 14 14.32 16.25 22.72
N GLN A 15 13.52 15.19 22.77
CA GLN A 15 12.93 14.60 21.58
C GLN A 15 12.18 15.73 20.88
N SER A 16 12.81 16.30 19.85
CA SER A 16 12.21 17.36 19.08
C SER A 16 10.86 16.86 18.58
N LEU A 17 9.88 17.75 18.43
CA LEU A 17 8.60 17.43 17.81
C LEU A 17 8.78 16.62 16.52
N SER A 18 9.84 16.92 15.76
CA SER A 18 10.26 16.16 14.58
C SER A 18 10.66 14.72 14.88
N GLY A 19 11.36 14.43 15.97
CA GLY A 19 11.69 13.06 16.40
C GLY A 19 10.47 12.23 16.82
N ARG A 20 9.49 12.84 17.51
CA ARG A 20 8.22 12.17 17.85
C ARG A 20 7.35 11.89 16.63
N ILE A 21 7.34 12.81 15.67
CA ILE A 21 6.62 12.65 14.40
C ILE A 21 7.30 11.55 13.56
N ALA A 22 8.62 11.57 13.44
CA ALA A 22 9.38 10.54 12.73
C ALA A 22 9.12 9.14 13.31
N GLY A 23 9.18 8.97 14.63
CA GLY A 23 8.88 7.68 15.26
C GLY A 23 7.42 7.22 15.10
N SER A 24 6.47 8.16 15.02
CA SER A 24 5.06 7.83 14.76
C SER A 24 4.84 7.38 13.31
N ILE A 25 5.48 8.04 12.35
CA ILE A 25 5.42 7.66 10.93
C ILE A 25 6.13 6.33 10.71
N GLU A 26 7.28 6.11 11.35
CA GLU A 26 8.00 4.83 11.28
C GLU A 26 7.12 3.68 11.81
N THR A 27 6.46 3.88 12.96
CA THR A 27 5.53 2.88 13.51
C THR A 27 4.38 2.61 12.54
N PHE A 28 3.79 3.65 11.96
CA PHE A 28 2.70 3.53 11.00
C PHE A 28 3.14 2.83 9.71
N CYS A 29 4.29 3.17 9.14
CA CYS A 29 4.79 2.53 7.93
C CYS A 29 5.24 1.09 8.17
N THR A 30 5.82 0.79 9.34
CA THR A 30 6.19 -0.60 9.71
C THR A 30 4.93 -1.45 9.90
N TYR A 31 3.92 -0.91 10.59
CA TYR A 31 2.63 -1.56 10.75
C TYR A 31 1.92 -1.73 9.40
N GLY A 32 1.96 -0.70 8.56
CA GLY A 32 1.38 -0.70 7.22
C GLY A 32 2.03 -1.74 6.30
N ALA A 33 3.36 -1.82 6.27
CA ALA A 33 4.10 -2.85 5.54
C ALA A 33 3.84 -4.25 6.10
N ARG A 34 3.69 -4.39 7.42
CA ARG A 34 3.41 -5.68 8.06
C ARG A 34 1.99 -6.17 7.80
N ILE A 35 1.03 -5.26 7.63
CA ILE A 35 -0.37 -5.58 7.27
C ILE A 35 -0.56 -5.74 5.78
N SER A 36 0.19 -5.02 4.94
CA SER A 36 0.01 -5.09 3.49
C SER A 36 0.34 -6.49 2.95
N ILE A 37 1.34 -7.17 3.50
CA ILE A 37 1.72 -8.54 3.09
C ILE A 37 0.57 -9.55 3.31
N PRO A 38 0.00 -9.70 4.52
CA PRO A 38 -1.11 -10.63 4.74
C PRO A 38 -2.40 -10.18 4.07
N LEU A 39 -2.56 -8.89 3.72
CA LEU A 39 -3.74 -8.38 3.00
C LEU A 39 -3.63 -8.58 1.48
N PHE A 40 -2.42 -8.54 0.93
CA PHE A 40 -2.17 -8.75 -0.49
C PHE A 40 -2.51 -10.17 -0.94
N LEU A 41 -2.22 -11.17 -0.10
CA LEU A 41 -2.54 -12.57 -0.38
C LEU A 41 -4.03 -12.84 -0.63
N PRO A 42 -4.96 -12.54 0.30
CA PRO A 42 -6.38 -12.80 0.09
C PRO A 42 -6.96 -11.91 -1.02
N VAL A 43 -6.59 -10.63 -1.09
CA VAL A 43 -7.11 -9.73 -2.13
C VAL A 43 -6.63 -10.13 -3.51
N GLY A 44 -5.35 -10.46 -3.65
CA GLY A 44 -4.77 -10.98 -4.90
C GLY A 44 -5.37 -12.33 -5.29
N ALA A 45 -5.51 -13.25 -4.34
CA ALA A 45 -6.13 -14.55 -4.59
C ALA A 45 -7.59 -14.41 -5.06
N LEU A 46 -8.37 -13.53 -4.42
CA LEU A 46 -9.75 -13.24 -4.84
C LEU A 46 -9.80 -12.62 -6.25
N PHE A 47 -8.93 -11.65 -6.54
CA PHE A 47 -8.85 -11.04 -7.86
C PHE A 47 -8.50 -12.05 -8.95
N ILE A 48 -7.50 -12.90 -8.73
CA ILE A 48 -7.10 -13.95 -9.67
C ILE A 48 -8.18 -15.02 -9.82
N THR A 49 -8.81 -15.43 -8.72
CA THR A 49 -9.92 -16.39 -8.77
C THR A 49 -11.11 -15.83 -9.55
N TYR A 50 -11.42 -14.54 -9.39
CA TYR A 50 -12.44 -13.87 -10.17
C TYR A 50 -12.09 -13.83 -11.67
N LEU A 51 -10.87 -13.41 -12.01
CA LEU A 51 -10.41 -13.33 -13.39
C LEU A 51 -10.40 -14.70 -14.08
N ILE A 52 -9.64 -15.65 -13.53
CA ILE A 52 -9.40 -16.95 -14.16
C ILE A 52 -10.63 -17.83 -14.00
N GLY A 53 -11.18 -17.89 -12.78
CA GLY A 53 -12.37 -18.70 -12.48
C GLY A 53 -13.60 -18.18 -13.19
N GLY A 54 -13.85 -16.87 -13.16
CA GLY A 54 -14.97 -16.25 -13.89
C GLY A 54 -14.87 -16.46 -15.39
N TYR A 55 -13.69 -16.27 -15.98
CA TYR A 55 -13.47 -16.53 -17.40
C TYR A 55 -13.66 -18.00 -17.76
N ALA A 56 -13.11 -18.93 -16.96
CA ALA A 56 -13.29 -20.37 -17.17
C ALA A 56 -14.77 -20.77 -17.07
N LEU A 57 -15.52 -20.25 -16.09
CA LEU A 57 -16.95 -20.49 -15.91
C LEU A 57 -17.79 -20.01 -17.09
N ILE A 58 -17.42 -18.89 -17.71
CA ILE A 58 -18.05 -18.37 -18.92
C ILE A 58 -17.76 -19.28 -20.11
N LEU A 59 -16.50 -19.72 -20.29
CA LEU A 59 -16.12 -20.60 -21.39
C LEU A 59 -16.84 -21.95 -21.35
N ILE A 60 -17.04 -22.53 -20.16
CA ILE A 60 -17.79 -23.78 -20.00
C ILE A 60 -19.32 -23.58 -20.02
N GLY A 61 -19.80 -22.34 -20.14
CA GLY A 61 -21.23 -22.01 -20.18
C GLY A 61 -21.97 -22.20 -18.86
N VAL A 62 -21.26 -22.37 -17.74
CA VAL A 62 -21.85 -22.50 -16.40
C VAL A 62 -22.28 -21.13 -15.86
N TRP A 63 -21.62 -20.07 -16.29
CA TRP A 63 -21.95 -18.70 -15.88
C TRP A 63 -22.11 -17.79 -17.10
N SER A 64 -23.26 -17.12 -17.16
CA SER A 64 -23.61 -16.17 -18.24
C SER A 64 -24.06 -14.86 -17.61
N PRO A 65 -23.13 -13.94 -17.30
CA PRO A 65 -23.49 -12.67 -16.68
C PRO A 65 -24.37 -11.84 -17.62
N SER A 66 -25.34 -11.11 -17.06
CA SER A 66 -26.19 -10.17 -17.81
C SER A 66 -25.50 -8.85 -18.16
N TYR A 67 -24.23 -8.72 -17.77
CA TYR A 67 -23.35 -7.58 -17.98
C TYR A 67 -22.06 -8.06 -18.67
N PRO A 68 -21.33 -7.18 -19.36
CA PRO A 68 -20.05 -7.51 -19.94
C PRO A 68 -19.03 -7.76 -18.83
N PHE A 69 -18.64 -9.02 -18.69
CA PHE A 69 -17.61 -9.48 -17.76
C PHE A 69 -16.28 -8.73 -17.98
N LEU A 70 -15.61 -8.32 -16.90
CA LEU A 70 -14.38 -7.51 -16.90
C LEU A 70 -14.55 -6.05 -17.37
N SER A 71 -15.78 -5.56 -17.48
CA SER A 71 -16.02 -4.14 -17.76
C SER A 71 -15.72 -3.28 -16.53
N LEU A 72 -14.85 -2.28 -16.66
CA LEU A 72 -14.52 -1.35 -15.56
C LEU A 72 -15.72 -0.51 -15.10
N THR A 73 -16.75 -0.36 -15.92
CA THR A 73 -17.95 0.45 -15.64
C THR A 73 -19.17 -0.37 -15.32
N GLU A 74 -19.35 -1.52 -15.97
CA GLU A 74 -20.57 -2.33 -15.83
C GLU A 74 -20.39 -3.54 -14.91
N ASP A 75 -19.15 -4.01 -14.71
CA ASP A 75 -18.83 -5.09 -13.78
C ASP A 75 -18.37 -4.48 -12.44
N ILE A 76 -19.35 -4.29 -11.55
CA ILE A 76 -19.14 -3.72 -10.22
C ILE A 76 -18.16 -4.55 -9.39
N TYR A 77 -18.23 -5.89 -9.50
CA TYR A 77 -17.35 -6.78 -8.74
C TYR A 77 -15.90 -6.65 -9.22
N PHE A 78 -15.69 -6.60 -10.53
CA PHE A 78 -14.37 -6.35 -11.09
C PHE A 78 -13.83 -4.98 -10.70
N ALA A 79 -14.65 -3.93 -10.75
CA ALA A 79 -14.25 -2.59 -10.34
C ALA A 79 -13.85 -2.53 -8.86
N TRP A 80 -14.61 -3.16 -7.96
CA TRP A 80 -14.29 -3.23 -6.53
C TRP A 80 -13.05 -4.05 -6.23
N LEU A 81 -12.87 -5.20 -6.88
CA LEU A 81 -11.67 -6.03 -6.70
C LEU A 81 -10.42 -5.33 -7.25
N GLY A 82 -10.56 -4.63 -8.39
CA GLY A 82 -9.53 -3.74 -8.93
C GLY A 82 -9.19 -2.61 -7.96
N PHE A 83 -10.19 -1.90 -7.43
CA PHE A 83 -9.98 -0.84 -6.46
C PHE A 83 -9.29 -1.34 -5.19
N LEU A 84 -9.75 -2.47 -4.63
CA LEU A 84 -9.17 -3.05 -3.43
C LEU A 84 -7.73 -3.50 -3.66
N SER A 85 -7.44 -4.19 -4.77
CA SER A 85 -6.08 -4.59 -5.11
C SER A 85 -5.16 -3.39 -5.34
N GLY A 86 -5.62 -2.36 -6.06
CA GLY A 86 -4.90 -1.09 -6.24
C GLY A 86 -4.60 -0.39 -4.92
N ALA A 87 -5.57 -0.35 -4.00
CA ALA A 87 -5.42 0.24 -2.67
C ALA A 87 -4.37 -0.50 -1.84
N VAL A 88 -4.40 -1.84 -1.82
CA VAL A 88 -3.43 -2.65 -1.09
C VAL A 88 -2.02 -2.48 -1.67
N ILE A 89 -1.89 -2.45 -3.00
CA ILE A 89 -0.60 -2.21 -3.67
C ILE A 89 -0.07 -0.83 -3.30
N CYS A 90 -0.85 0.24 -3.48
CA CYS A 90 -0.45 1.60 -3.11
C CYS A 90 -0.06 1.72 -1.64
N PHE A 91 -0.86 1.13 -0.75
CA PHE A 91 -0.60 1.19 0.68
C PHE A 91 0.68 0.44 1.06
N GLY A 92 0.89 -0.75 0.49
CA GLY A 92 2.10 -1.55 0.72
C GLY A 92 3.36 -0.89 0.18
N THR A 93 3.34 -0.44 -1.08
CA THR A 93 4.51 0.19 -1.70
C THR A 93 4.78 1.59 -1.16
N GLY A 94 3.74 2.37 -0.86
CA GLY A 94 3.86 3.66 -0.19
C GLY A 94 4.47 3.53 1.21
N SER A 95 4.08 2.49 1.96
CA SER A 95 4.68 2.19 3.27
C SER A 95 6.16 1.82 3.16
N LEU A 96 6.54 1.04 2.14
CA LEU A 96 7.95 0.71 1.86
C LEU A 96 8.77 1.94 1.49
N ILE A 97 8.25 2.80 0.60
CA ILE A 97 8.91 4.06 0.23
C ILE A 97 9.12 4.92 1.49
N GLY A 98 8.08 5.07 2.33
CA GLY A 98 8.17 5.82 3.57
C GLY A 98 9.21 5.28 4.55
N LEU A 99 9.29 3.95 4.72
CA LEU A 99 10.31 3.31 5.54
C LEU A 99 11.72 3.58 5.01
N VAL A 100 11.94 3.47 3.71
CA VAL A 100 13.27 3.71 3.13
C VAL A 100 13.70 5.16 3.36
N PHE A 101 12.81 6.14 3.18
CA PHE A 101 13.12 7.55 3.46
C PHE A 101 13.41 7.83 4.93
N LEU A 102 12.80 7.08 5.86
CA LEU A 102 13.03 7.25 7.31
C LEU A 102 14.25 6.51 7.82
N THR A 103 14.62 5.39 7.21
CA THR A 103 15.67 4.50 7.73
C THR A 103 17.06 4.79 7.15
N GLU A 104 17.22 5.68 6.15
CA GLU A 104 18.49 6.12 5.52
C GLU A 104 19.70 5.21 5.84
N ARG A 105 19.61 3.92 5.45
CA ARG A 105 20.70 2.98 5.68
C ARG A 105 21.45 2.80 4.39
N GLU A 106 22.64 3.40 4.39
CA GLU A 106 23.71 3.30 3.41
C GLU A 106 23.85 1.90 2.79
N GLY A 107 23.83 1.86 1.44
CA GLY A 107 24.80 1.04 0.70
C GLY A 107 24.48 -0.42 0.40
N SER A 108 23.24 -0.80 0.13
CA SER A 108 22.93 -2.12 -0.46
C SER A 108 22.19 -1.96 -1.79
N VAL A 109 22.73 -2.53 -2.88
CA VAL A 109 22.11 -2.53 -4.22
C VAL A 109 20.68 -3.12 -4.21
N HIS A 110 20.39 -4.00 -3.25
CA HIS A 110 19.02 -4.51 -3.05
C HIS A 110 18.03 -3.42 -2.60
N ASN A 111 18.51 -2.37 -1.93
CA ASN A 111 17.69 -1.25 -1.49
C ASN A 111 17.23 -0.40 -2.68
N GLU A 112 18.12 -0.08 -3.63
CA GLU A 112 17.79 0.71 -4.81
C GLU A 112 16.76 0.03 -5.72
N VAL A 113 16.93 -1.27 -5.98
CA VAL A 113 15.98 -2.06 -6.77
C VAL A 113 14.63 -2.17 -6.07
N SER A 114 14.62 -2.34 -4.75
CA SER A 114 13.39 -2.37 -3.94
C SER A 114 12.65 -1.03 -3.95
N ILE A 115 13.37 0.10 -3.89
CA ILE A 115 12.79 1.44 -4.00
C ILE A 115 12.17 1.65 -5.37
N LEU A 116 12.90 1.32 -6.45
CA LEU A 116 12.40 1.45 -7.82
C LEU A 116 11.13 0.59 -8.02
N ALA A 117 11.16 -0.66 -7.57
CA ALA A 117 10.01 -1.55 -7.63
C ALA A 117 8.81 -1.00 -6.82
N SER A 118 9.07 -0.37 -5.68
CA SER A 118 8.03 0.26 -4.87
C SER A 118 7.40 1.46 -5.58
N PHE A 119 8.19 2.32 -6.24
CA PHE A 119 7.64 3.42 -7.03
C PHE A 119 6.80 2.94 -8.22
N ILE A 120 7.27 1.92 -8.94
CA ILE A 120 6.50 1.30 -10.03
C ILE A 120 5.18 0.74 -9.51
N GLY A 121 5.23 -0.03 -8.41
CA GLY A 121 4.03 -0.59 -7.81
C GLY A 121 3.08 0.48 -7.28
N PHE A 122 3.59 1.55 -6.67
CA PHE A 122 2.78 2.69 -6.23
C PHE A 122 2.07 3.38 -7.41
N GLY A 123 2.79 3.64 -8.50
CA GLY A 123 2.21 4.20 -9.72
C GLY A 123 1.16 3.29 -10.35
N PHE A 124 1.44 1.98 -10.41
CA PHE A 124 0.51 0.97 -10.92
C PHE A 124 -0.77 0.89 -10.07
N GLY A 125 -0.65 0.79 -8.75
CA GLY A 125 -1.79 0.81 -7.84
C GLY A 125 -2.61 2.09 -7.98
N GLY A 126 -1.95 3.24 -8.13
CA GLY A 126 -2.60 4.53 -8.29
C GLY A 126 -3.35 4.65 -9.61
N ALA A 127 -2.80 4.09 -10.68
CA ALA A 127 -3.48 4.01 -11.98
C ALA A 127 -4.74 3.14 -11.90
N ILE A 128 -4.67 1.98 -11.24
CA ILE A 128 -5.84 1.11 -11.02
C ILE A 128 -6.90 1.83 -10.20
N LEU A 129 -6.51 2.48 -9.10
CA LEU A 129 -7.42 3.26 -8.28
C LEU A 129 -8.11 4.36 -9.10
N ARG A 130 -7.36 5.09 -9.94
CA ARG A 130 -7.91 6.13 -10.80
C ARG A 130 -8.94 5.58 -11.79
N MET A 131 -8.69 4.42 -12.38
CA MET A 131 -9.61 3.79 -13.34
C MET A 131 -10.87 3.24 -12.67
N THR A 132 -10.75 2.71 -11.44
CA THR A 132 -11.85 2.04 -10.74
C THR A 132 -12.65 2.98 -9.82
N TYR A 133 -12.07 4.12 -9.42
CA TYR A 133 -12.65 5.05 -8.47
C TYR A 133 -14.03 5.57 -8.88
N ALA A 134 -14.21 5.97 -10.15
CA ALA A 134 -15.48 6.53 -10.61
C ALA A 134 -16.64 5.53 -10.47
N THR A 135 -16.40 4.28 -10.86
CA THR A 135 -17.37 3.19 -10.75
C THR A 135 -17.66 2.86 -9.29
N VAL A 136 -16.62 2.75 -8.46
CA VAL A 136 -16.79 2.46 -7.02
C VAL A 136 -17.55 3.59 -6.32
N LEU A 137 -17.21 4.85 -6.58
CA LEU A 137 -17.91 6.00 -6.01
C LEU A 137 -19.38 6.03 -6.43
N ALA A 138 -19.68 5.76 -7.70
CA ALA A 138 -21.04 5.71 -8.22
C ALA A 138 -21.89 4.61 -7.58
N THR A 139 -21.29 3.57 -6.99
CA THR A 139 -22.02 2.52 -6.24
C THR A 139 -22.31 2.89 -4.79
N ILE A 140 -21.65 3.90 -4.25
CA ILE A 140 -21.80 4.34 -2.85
C ILE A 140 -22.76 5.55 -2.75
N LEU A 141 -22.82 6.38 -3.79
CA LEU A 141 -23.59 7.63 -3.86
C LEU A 141 -25.02 7.39 -4.38
#